data_AF-A0A7X9FUQ4-F1
#
_entry.id   AF-A0A7X9FUQ4-F1
#
_cell.length_a   1.000
_cell.length_b   1.000
_cell.length_c   1.000
_cell.angle_alpha   90.00
_cell.angle_beta   90.00
_cell.angle_gamma   90.00
#
_symmetry.space_group_name_H-M   'P 1'
#
loop_
_entity.id
_entity.type
_entity.pdbx_description
1 polymer ?
#
loop_
_entity_poly.entity_id
_entity_poly.type
_entity_poly.pdbx_seq_one_letter_code
_entity_poly.pdbx_strand_id
1 'polypeptide(L)'
;MNNKLVSFCLLAGTMIFGFCFCSSLSGNKNLDPGSKEFISRTRYIISKEEKKAFLELEPEKRPQFIEQFWVRRDPTPGTAVNEFKESYFQHIEEANRLFREGTTAGWLQERGRIYILFGPPSERITYPRGIDFYDQPTEIWYYGFFPVVFTDENWTGNYTLTPLSAYQISEITKAQKDIKELGKNTLTGKPSLDFGLRFEFKDGQGQLIIDIPYKAIWFKLAGNNFVTILDIKLEIFDQGGQTAWKHQESSELSVSREQGLKLIEEIYSLALKPDLQPGEYTAQAEISNRTGGGSSQRILKFKF
;
A
#
# COMPACT_ATOMS: atom_id res chain seq x y z
N MET A 1 -72.23 41.60 -19.24
CA MET A 1 -72.29 41.88 -17.79
C MET A 1 -71.76 40.67 -17.04
N ASN A 2 -70.77 40.90 -16.17
CA ASN A 2 -70.23 40.00 -15.15
C ASN A 2 -69.48 38.74 -15.61
N ASN A 3 -68.46 38.25 -14.92
CA ASN A 3 -67.30 38.81 -14.23
C ASN A 3 -66.47 37.57 -13.82
N LYS A 4 -65.14 37.63 -13.99
CA LYS A 4 -64.11 36.95 -13.18
C LYS A 4 -64.22 35.42 -12.93
N LEU A 5 -63.24 34.67 -13.43
CA LEU A 5 -62.08 34.20 -12.65
C LEU A 5 -61.26 33.19 -13.48
N VAL A 6 -60.03 33.57 -13.79
CA VAL A 6 -58.97 32.69 -14.26
C VAL A 6 -58.53 31.84 -13.07
N SER A 7 -58.67 30.52 -13.15
CA SER A 7 -58.08 29.57 -12.20
C SER A 7 -57.05 28.73 -12.92
N PHE A 8 -55.79 28.96 -12.57
CA PHE A 8 -54.60 28.30 -13.09
C PHE A 8 -54.41 27.01 -12.27
N CYS A 9 -54.81 25.85 -12.80
CA CYS A 9 -54.52 24.57 -12.17
C CYS A 9 -53.11 24.11 -12.60
N LEU A 10 -52.19 24.16 -11.64
CA LEU A 10 -50.83 23.63 -11.72
C LEU A 10 -50.82 22.12 -11.95
N LEU A 11 -49.78 21.69 -12.69
CA LEU A 11 -49.31 20.33 -12.87
C LEU A 11 -49.23 19.54 -11.55
N ALA A 12 -49.65 18.28 -11.59
CA ALA A 12 -49.14 17.22 -10.73
C ALA A 12 -48.91 15.96 -11.57
N GLY A 13 -47.75 15.88 -12.22
CA GLY A 13 -47.22 14.62 -12.74
C GLY A 13 -46.68 13.80 -11.56
N THR A 14 -47.35 12.71 -11.22
CA THR A 14 -46.88 11.75 -10.22
C THR A 14 -45.70 10.96 -10.78
N MET A 15 -44.50 11.52 -10.60
CA MET A 15 -43.25 10.79 -10.74
C MET A 15 -43.19 9.77 -9.60
N ILE A 16 -43.41 8.50 -9.93
CA ILE A 16 -43.22 7.36 -9.02
C ILE A 16 -41.73 7.35 -8.64
N PHE A 17 -41.40 8.02 -7.54
CA PHE A 17 -40.12 7.87 -6.88
C PHE A 17 -40.09 6.42 -6.38
N GLY A 18 -39.32 5.59 -7.09
CA GLY A 18 -38.84 4.32 -6.56
C GLY A 18 -38.09 4.62 -5.27
N PHE A 19 -38.79 4.46 -4.15
CA PHE A 19 -38.16 4.28 -2.85
C PHE A 19 -37.30 3.02 -2.94
N CYS A 20 -36.04 3.20 -3.32
CA CYS A 20 -34.98 2.31 -2.91
C CYS A 20 -35.04 2.27 -1.38
N PHE A 21 -35.73 1.28 -0.85
CA PHE A 21 -35.49 0.75 0.48
C PHE A 21 -34.04 0.24 0.50
N CYS A 22 -33.09 1.16 0.70
CA CYS A 22 -31.85 0.79 1.36
C CYS A 22 -32.28 0.43 2.78
N SER A 23 -32.46 -0.87 3.00
CA SER A 23 -32.62 -1.47 4.31
C SER A 23 -31.67 -0.78 5.29
N SER A 24 -32.25 -0.07 6.25
CA SER A 24 -31.51 0.32 7.44
C SER A 24 -30.84 -0.94 7.98
N LEU A 25 -29.51 -0.95 8.05
CA LEU A 25 -28.75 -1.93 8.81
C LEU A 25 -29.16 -1.77 10.29
N SER A 26 -30.26 -2.41 10.66
CA SER A 26 -30.68 -2.63 12.04
C SER A 26 -29.83 -3.76 12.61
N GLY A 27 -28.54 -3.52 12.77
CA GLY A 27 -27.61 -4.42 13.46
C GLY A 27 -27.19 -3.80 14.79
N ASN A 28 -28.12 -3.62 15.73
CA ASN A 28 -27.76 -3.13 17.05
C ASN A 28 -28.55 -3.89 18.12
N LYS A 29 -27.86 -4.72 18.93
CA LYS A 29 -27.92 -4.72 20.41
C LYS A 29 -27.08 -5.87 21.03
N ASN A 30 -26.10 -5.46 21.85
CA ASN A 30 -25.20 -6.27 22.69
C ASN A 30 -24.31 -7.32 22.02
N LEU A 31 -23.26 -6.84 21.36
CA LEU A 31 -22.01 -7.60 21.27
C LEU A 31 -21.48 -7.88 22.68
N ASP A 32 -21.08 -9.12 22.95
CA ASP A 32 -20.31 -9.47 24.14
C ASP A 32 -18.97 -8.70 24.15
N PRO A 33 -18.32 -8.55 25.33
CA PRO A 33 -17.06 -7.81 25.42
C PRO A 33 -15.98 -8.30 24.45
N GLY A 34 -15.86 -9.62 24.26
CA GLY A 34 -14.86 -10.21 23.35
C GLY A 34 -15.12 -9.84 21.89
N SER A 35 -16.38 -9.87 21.46
CA SER A 35 -16.77 -9.44 20.10
C SER A 35 -16.52 -7.94 19.87
N LYS A 36 -16.79 -7.09 20.88
CA LYS A 36 -16.48 -5.64 20.80
C LYS A 36 -14.97 -5.43 20.67
N GLU A 37 -14.19 -6.12 21.48
CA GLU A 37 -12.74 -6.04 21.46
C GLU A 37 -12.17 -6.55 20.14
N PHE A 38 -12.65 -7.68 19.62
CA PHE A 38 -12.26 -8.20 18.32
C PHE A 38 -12.46 -7.17 17.20
N ILE A 39 -13.66 -6.59 17.08
CA ILE A 39 -13.95 -5.57 16.06
C ILE A 39 -13.08 -4.33 16.24
N SER A 40 -12.86 -3.91 17.48
CA SER A 40 -12.03 -2.75 17.79
C SER A 40 -10.58 -3.00 17.38
N ARG A 41 -9.97 -4.08 17.89
CA ARG A 41 -8.57 -4.42 17.69
C ARG A 41 -8.26 -4.81 16.25
N THR A 42 -9.21 -5.38 15.49
CA THR A 42 -9.00 -5.76 14.07
C THR A 42 -9.39 -4.69 13.05
N ARG A 43 -9.79 -3.48 13.50
CA ARG A 43 -10.36 -2.43 12.64
C ARG A 43 -9.52 -2.05 11.40
N TYR A 44 -8.21 -2.28 11.44
CA TYR A 44 -7.29 -1.97 10.34
C TYR A 44 -7.23 -3.06 9.28
N ILE A 45 -7.59 -4.30 9.64
CA ILE A 45 -7.39 -5.52 8.83
C ILE A 45 -8.69 -6.28 8.52
N ILE A 46 -9.79 -5.99 9.22
CA ILE A 46 -11.11 -6.55 8.92
C ILE A 46 -11.74 -5.79 7.75
N SER A 47 -12.21 -6.52 6.72
CA SER A 47 -12.92 -5.92 5.59
C SER A 47 -14.31 -5.42 6.00
N LYS A 48 -14.93 -4.58 5.16
CA LYS A 48 -16.31 -4.11 5.41
C LYS A 48 -17.30 -5.27 5.39
N GLU A 49 -17.11 -6.20 4.46
CA GLU A 49 -17.92 -7.40 4.24
C GLU A 49 -17.74 -8.39 5.39
N GLU A 50 -16.50 -8.63 5.81
CA GLU A 50 -16.19 -9.49 6.97
C GLU A 50 -16.80 -8.92 8.26
N LYS A 51 -16.66 -7.62 8.48
CA LYS A 51 -17.26 -6.96 9.64
C LYS A 51 -18.79 -7.08 9.62
N LYS A 52 -19.42 -6.84 8.45
CA LYS A 52 -20.87 -6.99 8.31
C LYS A 52 -21.30 -8.43 8.62
N ALA A 53 -20.65 -9.41 8.00
CA ALA A 53 -20.93 -10.83 8.23
C ALA A 53 -20.78 -11.20 9.72
N PHE A 54 -19.71 -10.75 10.38
CA PHE A 54 -19.49 -10.99 11.81
C PHE A 54 -20.61 -10.43 12.70
N LEU A 55 -21.09 -9.23 12.41
CA LEU A 55 -22.16 -8.58 13.17
C LEU A 55 -23.52 -9.27 13.00
N GLU A 56 -23.73 -9.96 11.87
CA GLU A 56 -24.93 -10.75 11.57
C GLU A 56 -24.87 -12.18 12.15
N LEU A 57 -23.74 -12.60 12.71
CA LEU A 57 -23.61 -13.92 13.35
C LEU A 57 -24.25 -13.97 14.73
N GLU A 58 -24.91 -15.10 14.99
CA GLU A 58 -25.31 -15.54 16.33
C GLU A 58 -24.08 -15.63 17.25
N PRO A 59 -24.19 -15.25 18.55
CA PRO A 59 -23.06 -15.24 19.48
C PRO A 59 -22.23 -16.52 19.50
N GLU A 60 -22.86 -17.68 19.39
CA GLU A 60 -22.23 -19.01 19.44
C GLU A 60 -21.32 -19.27 18.23
N LYS A 61 -21.57 -18.59 17.10
CA LYS A 61 -20.77 -18.75 15.86
C LYS A 61 -19.60 -17.76 15.78
N ARG A 62 -19.56 -16.74 16.64
CA ARG A 62 -18.51 -15.70 16.62
C ARG A 62 -17.12 -16.21 16.96
N PRO A 63 -16.91 -17.11 17.95
CA PRO A 63 -15.58 -17.65 18.25
C PRO A 63 -14.96 -18.37 17.04
N GLN A 64 -15.76 -19.19 16.34
CA GLN A 64 -15.31 -19.87 15.12
C GLN A 64 -14.96 -18.87 14.02
N PHE A 65 -15.74 -17.80 13.84
CA PHE A 65 -15.38 -16.76 12.89
C PHE A 65 -14.04 -16.10 13.23
N ILE A 66 -13.78 -15.78 14.50
CA ILE A 66 -12.53 -15.15 14.96
C ILE A 66 -11.34 -16.07 14.69
N GLU A 67 -11.47 -17.37 14.98
CA GLU A 67 -10.46 -18.37 14.66
C GLU A 67 -10.15 -18.39 13.16
N GLN A 68 -11.19 -18.55 12.33
CA GLN A 68 -11.06 -18.60 10.87
C GLN A 68 -10.57 -17.27 10.28
N PHE A 69 -10.85 -16.14 10.94
CA PHE A 69 -10.34 -14.83 10.55
C PHE A 69 -8.81 -14.77 10.61
N TRP A 70 -8.22 -15.35 11.65
CA TRP A 70 -6.77 -15.39 11.83
C TRP A 70 -6.12 -16.50 10.99
N VAL A 71 -6.71 -17.70 10.94
CA VAL A 71 -6.20 -18.82 10.10
C VAL A 71 -6.05 -18.40 8.64
N ARG A 72 -7.02 -17.67 8.08
CA ARG A 72 -6.96 -17.18 6.68
C ARG A 72 -5.86 -16.14 6.43
N ARG A 73 -5.30 -15.56 7.49
CA ARG A 73 -4.24 -14.54 7.43
C ARG A 73 -2.90 -15.08 7.93
N ASP A 74 -2.81 -16.40 8.12
CA ASP A 74 -1.57 -17.06 8.49
C ASP A 74 -0.64 -17.18 7.27
N PRO A 75 0.54 -16.54 7.27
CA PRO A 75 1.49 -16.67 6.18
C PRO A 75 2.19 -18.03 6.16
N THR A 76 2.24 -18.76 7.28
CA THR A 76 2.95 -20.05 7.38
C THR A 76 2.06 -21.16 7.96
N PRO A 77 0.98 -21.53 7.26
CA PRO A 77 0.06 -22.55 7.75
C PRO A 77 0.79 -23.88 8.01
N GLY A 78 0.80 -24.31 9.27
CA GLY A 78 1.50 -25.52 9.72
C GLY A 78 2.53 -25.28 10.83
N THR A 79 2.88 -24.02 11.11
CA THR A 79 3.58 -23.65 12.35
C THR A 79 2.58 -23.55 13.52
N ALA A 80 3.09 -23.56 14.74
CA ALA A 80 2.25 -23.43 15.95
C ALA A 80 1.74 -22.00 16.19
N VAL A 81 2.32 -21.01 15.50
CA VAL A 81 2.09 -19.59 15.74
C VAL A 81 1.70 -18.91 14.44
N ASN A 82 0.78 -17.96 14.51
CA ASN A 82 0.43 -17.14 13.37
C ASN A 82 1.26 -15.85 13.43
N GLU A 83 2.34 -15.77 12.65
CA GLU A 83 3.31 -14.67 12.75
C GLU A 83 2.68 -13.32 12.40
N PHE A 84 1.70 -13.31 11.48
CA PHE A 84 0.97 -12.09 11.14
C PHE A 84 0.17 -11.57 12.33
N LYS A 85 -0.56 -12.44 13.03
CA LYS A 85 -1.34 -12.09 14.22
C LYS A 85 -0.45 -11.52 15.32
N GLU A 86 0.69 -12.17 15.58
CA GLU A 86 1.65 -11.70 16.58
C GLU A 86 2.22 -10.33 16.24
N SER A 87 2.74 -10.16 15.01
CA SER A 87 3.28 -8.89 14.54
C SER A 87 2.22 -7.78 14.56
N TYR A 88 0.99 -8.07 14.15
CA TYR A 88 -0.11 -7.12 14.16
C TYR A 88 -0.41 -6.60 15.58
N PHE A 89 -0.51 -7.51 16.55
CA PHE A 89 -0.75 -7.10 17.94
C PHE A 89 0.48 -6.42 18.56
N GLN A 90 1.69 -6.85 18.21
CA GLN A 90 2.91 -6.17 18.62
C GLN A 90 2.94 -4.72 18.12
N HIS A 91 2.54 -4.47 16.87
CA HIS A 91 2.46 -3.10 16.34
C HIS A 91 1.41 -2.25 17.07
N ILE A 92 0.29 -2.83 17.52
CA ILE A 92 -0.69 -2.10 18.33
C ILE A 92 -0.09 -1.69 19.67
N GLU A 93 0.57 -2.60 20.38
CA GLU A 93 1.21 -2.29 21.67
C GLU A 93 2.32 -1.26 21.51
N GLU A 94 3.12 -1.40 20.45
CA GLU A 94 4.19 -0.46 20.15
C GLU A 94 3.68 0.92 19.75
N ALA A 95 2.59 1.00 18.98
CA ALA A 95 1.92 2.26 18.69
C ALA A 95 1.41 2.94 19.97
N ASN A 96 0.88 2.18 20.93
CA ASN A 96 0.51 2.72 22.25
C ASN A 96 1.70 3.20 23.06
N ARG A 97 2.83 2.51 22.95
CA ARG A 97 4.07 2.88 23.64
C ARG A 97 4.70 4.15 23.05
N LEU A 98 4.68 4.29 21.73
CA LEU A 98 5.33 5.37 20.99
C LEU A 98 4.49 6.66 20.94
N PHE A 99 3.17 6.55 20.83
CA PHE A 99 2.27 7.69 20.62
C PHE A 99 1.39 7.88 21.85
N ARG A 100 2.01 8.37 22.92
CA ARG A 100 1.37 8.53 24.24
C ARG A 100 0.77 9.91 24.45
N GLU A 101 1.03 10.84 23.55
CA GLU A 101 0.56 12.21 23.67
C GLU A 101 -0.95 12.32 23.37
N GLY A 102 -1.60 13.37 23.89
CA GLY A 102 -3.03 13.58 23.71
C GLY A 102 -3.91 12.68 24.59
N THR A 103 -5.21 12.64 24.29
CA THR A 103 -6.23 11.91 25.06
C THR A 103 -6.64 10.57 24.44
N THR A 104 -6.20 10.31 23.21
CA THR A 104 -6.55 9.11 22.44
C THR A 104 -5.41 8.11 22.50
N ALA A 105 -5.71 6.83 22.73
CA ALA A 105 -4.70 5.77 22.75
C ALA A 105 -3.89 5.76 21.45
N GLY A 106 -2.58 5.56 21.53
CA GLY A 106 -1.67 5.72 20.39
C GLY A 106 -2.06 4.91 19.16
N TRP A 107 -2.53 3.68 19.34
CA TRP A 107 -3.01 2.81 18.26
C TRP A 107 -4.25 3.33 17.51
N LEU A 108 -4.99 4.29 18.08
CA LEU A 108 -6.15 4.96 17.47
C LEU A 108 -5.80 6.30 16.82
N GLN A 109 -4.59 6.83 17.06
CA GLN A 109 -4.10 8.04 16.40
C GLN A 109 -3.67 7.74 14.96
N GLU A 110 -3.54 8.77 14.12
CA GLU A 110 -3.11 8.60 12.73
C GLU A 110 -1.69 8.03 12.61
N ARG A 111 -0.75 8.49 13.47
CA ARG A 111 0.60 7.88 13.58
C ARG A 111 0.51 6.39 13.91
N GLY A 112 -0.31 6.00 14.89
CA GLY A 112 -0.50 4.60 15.25
C GLY A 112 -1.14 3.77 14.15
N ARG A 113 -2.15 4.31 13.45
CA ARG A 113 -2.76 3.68 12.28
C ARG A 113 -1.71 3.38 11.20
N ILE A 114 -0.87 4.35 10.84
CA ILE A 114 0.18 4.15 9.83
C ILE A 114 1.21 3.12 10.33
N TYR A 115 1.64 3.21 11.59
CA TYR A 115 2.58 2.24 12.17
C TYR A 115 2.03 0.80 12.15
N ILE A 116 0.75 0.60 12.43
CA ILE A 116 0.13 -0.74 12.40
C ILE A 116 0.04 -1.27 10.97
N LEU A 117 -0.27 -0.40 9.99
CA LEU A 117 -0.44 -0.77 8.59
C LEU A 117 0.90 -1.07 7.88
N PHE A 118 1.91 -0.24 8.14
CA PHE A 118 3.20 -0.29 7.43
C PHE A 118 4.35 -0.86 8.27
N GLY A 119 4.14 -1.07 9.56
CA GLY A 119 5.20 -1.38 10.51
C GLY A 119 6.08 -0.15 10.83
N PRO A 120 7.25 -0.37 11.47
CA PRO A 120 8.18 0.71 11.76
C PRO A 120 8.72 1.34 10.47
N PRO A 121 8.83 2.68 10.40
CA PRO A 121 9.45 3.33 9.26
C PRO A 121 10.95 3.04 9.20
N SER A 122 11.51 3.08 7.99
CA SER A 122 12.96 2.99 7.77
C SER A 122 13.71 4.18 8.38
N GLU A 123 13.03 5.33 8.45
CA GLU A 123 13.50 6.49 9.18
C GLU A 123 12.32 7.30 9.74
N ARG A 124 12.50 7.85 10.94
CA ARG A 124 11.58 8.78 11.57
C ARG A 124 12.34 10.06 11.94
N ILE A 125 11.96 11.17 11.33
CA ILE A 125 12.48 12.51 11.64
C ILE A 125 11.40 13.26 12.41
N THR A 126 11.77 13.85 13.53
CA THR A 126 10.87 14.64 14.37
C THR A 126 11.35 16.08 14.43
N TYR A 127 10.43 17.00 14.17
CA TYR A 127 10.59 18.45 14.28
C TYR A 127 9.62 18.98 15.33
N PRO A 128 9.94 18.90 16.64
CA PRO A 128 9.01 19.27 17.71
C PRO A 128 8.56 20.73 17.71
N ARG A 129 9.26 21.61 16.98
CA ARG A 129 8.94 23.04 16.84
C ARG A 129 8.79 23.47 15.38
N GLY A 130 8.39 22.54 14.52
CA GLY A 130 8.31 22.79 13.08
C GLY A 130 9.64 22.69 12.36
N ILE A 131 9.58 22.61 11.02
CA ILE A 131 10.77 22.59 10.16
C ILE A 131 11.38 23.99 10.16
N ASP A 132 10.55 25.00 9.94
CA ASP A 132 10.88 26.41 10.09
C ASP A 132 10.24 27.04 11.33
N PHE A 133 10.64 28.28 11.65
CA PHE A 133 10.28 28.98 12.90
C PHE A 133 8.78 29.17 13.13
N TYR A 134 7.97 29.15 12.07
CA TYR A 134 6.51 29.35 12.12
C TYR A 134 5.71 28.07 11.85
N ASP A 135 6.40 26.94 11.67
CA ASP A 135 5.75 25.67 11.36
C ASP A 135 5.23 24.97 12.62
N GLN A 136 4.24 24.10 12.42
CA GLN A 136 3.69 23.27 13.47
C GLN A 136 4.61 22.05 13.73
N PRO A 137 4.57 21.46 14.94
CA PRO A 137 5.32 20.24 15.23
C PRO A 137 5.04 19.18 14.15
N THR A 138 6.11 18.67 13.55
CA THR A 138 6.03 17.83 12.36
C THR A 138 6.83 16.55 12.58
N GLU A 139 6.30 15.43 12.13
CA GLU A 139 7.04 14.18 11.99
C GLU A 139 7.02 13.71 10.53
N ILE A 140 8.18 13.28 10.03
CA ILE A 140 8.32 12.71 8.69
C ILE A 140 8.83 11.29 8.84
N TRP A 141 8.04 10.34 8.35
CA TRP A 141 8.36 8.93 8.37
C TRP A 141 8.64 8.46 6.94
N TYR A 142 9.77 7.82 6.73
CA TYR A 142 10.14 7.29 5.42
C TYR A 142 9.96 5.77 5.39
N TYR A 143 9.23 5.31 4.38
CA TYR A 143 9.15 3.92 3.97
C TYR A 143 9.81 3.78 2.60
N GLY A 144 11.15 3.76 2.56
CA GLY A 144 11.89 3.99 1.31
C GLY A 144 11.71 5.43 0.82
N PHE A 145 11.35 5.62 -0.46
CA PHE A 145 11.03 6.93 -1.03
C PHE A 145 9.60 7.40 -0.75
N PHE A 146 8.85 6.68 0.06
CA PHE A 146 7.49 7.06 0.41
C PHE A 146 7.48 7.85 1.73
N PRO A 147 7.46 9.20 1.71
CA PRO A 147 7.30 9.99 2.91
C PRO A 147 5.84 9.94 3.39
N VAL A 148 5.67 9.80 4.69
CA VAL A 148 4.41 10.02 5.40
C VAL A 148 4.65 11.15 6.39
N VAL A 149 3.93 12.25 6.23
CA VAL A 149 4.10 13.46 7.04
C VAL A 149 2.93 13.55 8.01
N PHE A 150 3.24 13.87 9.25
CA PHE A 150 2.26 14.19 10.26
C PHE A 150 2.51 15.55 10.87
N THR A 151 1.45 16.32 11.07
CA THR A 151 1.49 17.63 11.73
C THR A 151 0.56 17.65 12.93
N ASP A 152 1.03 18.24 14.04
CA ASP A 152 0.20 18.58 15.19
C ASP A 152 -0.22 20.05 15.08
N GLU A 153 -1.26 20.30 14.28
CA GLU A 153 -1.70 21.66 13.94
C GLU A 153 -2.04 22.52 15.17
N ASN A 154 -2.46 21.88 16.27
CA ASN A 154 -2.99 22.53 17.44
C ASN A 154 -2.08 22.44 18.68
N TRP A 155 -0.85 21.93 18.54
CA TRP A 155 0.12 21.77 19.65
C TRP A 155 -0.43 20.93 20.82
N THR A 156 -1.22 19.91 20.49
CA THR A 156 -1.90 19.05 21.47
C THR A 156 -1.21 17.70 21.67
N GLY A 157 -0.17 17.42 20.89
CA GLY A 157 0.42 16.10 20.70
C GLY A 157 -0.39 15.19 19.78
N ASN A 158 -1.51 15.65 19.22
CA ASN A 158 -2.33 14.87 18.30
C ASN A 158 -1.90 15.13 16.85
N TYR A 159 -0.90 14.37 16.41
CA TYR A 159 -0.40 14.43 15.04
C TYR A 159 -1.38 13.77 14.07
N THR A 160 -1.76 14.53 13.05
CA THR A 160 -2.65 14.09 11.97
C THR A 160 -1.89 13.91 10.67
N LEU A 161 -2.34 12.99 9.80
CA LEU A 161 -1.71 12.76 8.50
C LEU A 161 -1.86 13.99 7.61
N THR A 162 -0.72 14.55 7.17
CA THR A 162 -0.68 15.66 6.21
C THR A 162 -0.57 15.09 4.79
N PRO A 163 -1.60 15.25 3.94
CA PRO A 163 -1.55 14.76 2.57
C PRO A 163 -0.54 15.58 1.75
N LEU A 164 0.48 14.91 1.22
CA LEU A 164 1.46 15.52 0.32
C LEU A 164 1.01 15.50 -1.15
N SER A 165 0.31 14.43 -1.56
CA SER A 165 -0.17 14.28 -2.94
C SER A 165 -1.31 13.27 -3.03
N ALA A 166 -2.06 13.29 -4.13
CA ALA A 166 -3.08 12.28 -4.43
C ALA A 166 -2.49 10.87 -4.52
N TYR A 167 -1.24 10.75 -5.02
CA TYR A 167 -0.51 9.49 -5.07
C TYR A 167 -0.16 8.97 -3.68
N GLN A 168 0.27 9.83 -2.76
CA GLN A 168 0.53 9.41 -1.38
C GLN A 168 -0.72 8.79 -0.73
N ILE A 169 -1.87 9.43 -0.95
CA ILE A 169 -3.14 8.92 -0.47
C ILE A 169 -3.53 7.61 -1.17
N SER A 170 -3.25 7.46 -2.46
CA SER A 170 -3.54 6.20 -3.18
C SER A 170 -2.73 5.03 -2.63
N GLU A 171 -1.45 5.21 -2.34
CA GLU A 171 -0.60 4.14 -1.78
C GLU A 171 -1.02 3.74 -0.36
N ILE A 172 -1.35 4.71 0.50
CA ILE A 172 -1.92 4.43 1.83
C ILE A 172 -3.25 3.68 1.72
N THR A 173 -4.11 4.10 0.78
CA THR A 173 -5.40 3.44 0.54
C THR A 173 -5.22 2.04 -0.02
N LYS A 174 -4.25 1.84 -0.93
CA LYS A 174 -3.90 0.54 -1.50
C LYS A 174 -3.38 -0.41 -0.42
N ALA A 175 -2.41 0.01 0.40
CA ALA A 175 -1.93 -0.78 1.52
C ALA A 175 -3.07 -1.17 2.49
N GLN A 176 -4.00 -0.25 2.77
CA GLN A 176 -5.19 -0.53 3.57
C GLN A 176 -6.18 -1.49 2.92
N LYS A 177 -6.28 -1.48 1.59
CA LYS A 177 -7.09 -2.43 0.85
C LYS A 177 -6.42 -3.80 0.85
N ASP A 178 -5.15 -3.86 0.48
CA ASP A 178 -4.35 -5.07 0.40
C ASP A 178 -4.32 -5.80 1.75
N ILE A 179 -4.10 -5.08 2.85
CA ILE A 179 -4.08 -5.69 4.20
C ILE A 179 -5.45 -6.23 4.64
N LYS A 180 -6.55 -5.66 4.14
CA LYS A 180 -7.91 -6.16 4.38
C LYS A 180 -8.25 -7.32 3.47
N GLU A 181 -7.62 -7.36 2.29
CA GLU A 181 -7.74 -8.44 1.31
C GLU A 181 -6.76 -9.59 1.55
N LEU A 182 -5.82 -9.48 2.50
CA LEU A 182 -4.89 -10.55 2.95
C LEU A 182 -5.57 -11.89 3.26
N GLY A 183 -6.87 -11.89 3.57
CA GLY A 183 -7.67 -13.12 3.68
C GLY A 183 -8.02 -13.81 2.36
N LYS A 184 -7.43 -13.40 1.22
CA LYS A 184 -7.67 -13.94 -0.13
C LYS A 184 -6.43 -14.37 -0.89
N ASN A 185 -5.22 -13.89 -0.58
CA ASN A 185 -3.94 -14.39 -1.09
C ASN A 185 -2.78 -13.76 -0.31
N THR A 186 -1.75 -14.55 -0.03
CA THR A 186 -0.49 -14.19 0.63
C THR A 186 0.15 -12.97 -0.02
N LEU A 187 0.69 -12.02 0.76
CA LEU A 187 1.94 -11.30 0.46
C LEU A 187 2.41 -10.52 1.69
N THR A 188 3.68 -10.72 2.04
CA THR A 188 4.46 -9.87 2.94
C THR A 188 4.25 -8.40 2.59
N GLY A 189 3.98 -7.52 3.55
CA GLY A 189 3.64 -6.09 3.38
C GLY A 189 4.70 -5.18 2.75
N LYS A 190 5.49 -5.71 1.81
CA LYS A 190 6.44 -5.01 0.96
C LYS A 190 5.76 -4.86 -0.41
N PRO A 191 5.49 -3.63 -0.89
CA PRO A 191 4.96 -3.40 -2.22
C PRO A 191 5.84 -4.14 -3.23
N SER A 192 5.19 -4.86 -4.14
CA SER A 192 5.86 -5.60 -5.19
C SER A 192 6.73 -4.65 -6.01
N LEU A 193 7.97 -5.03 -6.28
CA LEU A 193 8.86 -4.35 -7.22
C LEU A 193 8.28 -4.51 -8.63
N ASP A 194 7.31 -3.66 -8.98
CA ASP A 194 6.72 -3.65 -10.31
C ASP A 194 7.66 -2.94 -11.28
N PHE A 195 7.86 -3.53 -12.46
CA PHE A 195 8.71 -2.98 -13.50
C PHE A 195 8.20 -3.37 -14.88
N GLY A 196 8.50 -2.52 -15.86
CA GLY A 196 8.29 -2.77 -17.28
C GLY A 196 9.51 -3.42 -17.91
N LEU A 197 9.28 -4.34 -18.83
CA LEU A 197 10.32 -4.88 -19.72
C LEU A 197 9.87 -4.64 -21.16
N ARG A 198 10.70 -3.93 -21.93
CA ARG A 198 10.39 -3.56 -23.32
C ARG A 198 11.60 -3.82 -24.21
N PHE A 199 11.35 -3.98 -25.50
CA PHE A 199 12.37 -4.10 -26.53
C PHE A 199 12.21 -2.95 -27.52
N GLU A 200 13.31 -2.32 -27.93
CA GLU A 200 13.33 -1.32 -28.99
C GLU A 200 14.59 -1.40 -29.83
N PHE A 201 14.49 -0.92 -31.08
CA PHE A 201 15.65 -0.64 -31.92
C PHE A 201 15.98 0.83 -31.84
N LYS A 202 17.19 1.14 -31.37
CA LYS A 202 17.70 2.51 -31.27
C LYS A 202 19.13 2.57 -31.76
N ASP A 203 19.39 3.53 -32.66
CA ASP A 203 20.70 3.73 -33.29
C ASP A 203 21.23 2.48 -34.01
N GLY A 204 20.34 1.70 -34.64
CA GLY A 204 20.70 0.48 -35.37
C GLY A 204 21.03 -0.73 -34.50
N GLN A 205 20.83 -0.64 -33.17
CA GLN A 205 21.08 -1.71 -32.22
C GLN A 205 19.80 -2.04 -31.44
N GLY A 206 19.47 -3.32 -31.34
CA GLY A 206 18.37 -3.79 -30.49
C GLY A 206 18.73 -3.69 -29.02
N GLN A 207 17.82 -3.18 -28.19
CA GLN A 207 18.02 -2.97 -26.76
C GLN A 207 16.80 -3.48 -25.98
N LEU A 208 17.05 -4.19 -24.88
CA LEU A 208 16.05 -4.51 -23.87
C LEU A 208 16.14 -3.46 -22.77
N ILE A 209 15.00 -2.85 -22.45
CA ILE A 209 14.89 -1.79 -21.46
C ILE A 209 14.06 -2.29 -20.29
N ILE A 210 14.66 -2.23 -19.10
CA ILE A 210 14.01 -2.47 -17.81
C ILE A 210 13.65 -1.10 -17.22
N ASP A 211 12.36 -0.83 -17.08
CA ASP A 211 11.81 0.42 -16.56
C ASP A 211 11.24 0.19 -15.16
N ILE A 212 11.92 0.70 -14.13
CA ILE A 212 11.54 0.53 -12.73
C ILE A 212 11.11 1.90 -12.19
N PRO A 213 9.81 2.12 -11.87
CA PRO A 213 9.39 3.33 -11.19
C PRO A 213 10.18 3.50 -9.88
N TYR A 214 10.74 4.67 -9.62
CA TYR A 214 11.55 4.88 -8.41
C TYR A 214 10.75 4.61 -7.12
N LYS A 215 9.44 4.90 -7.13
CA LYS A 215 8.51 4.58 -6.05
C LYS A 215 8.32 3.08 -5.76
N ALA A 216 8.66 2.20 -6.70
CA ALA A 216 8.62 0.76 -6.50
C ALA A 216 9.91 0.22 -5.84
N ILE A 217 10.96 1.04 -5.81
CA ILE A 217 12.27 0.67 -5.28
C ILE A 217 12.35 1.07 -3.79
N TRP A 218 12.75 0.12 -2.96
CA TRP A 218 13.01 0.32 -1.54
C TRP A 218 14.44 0.80 -1.29
N PHE A 219 14.53 1.84 -0.49
CA PHE A 219 15.80 2.41 -0.03
C PHE A 219 15.88 2.36 1.48
N LYS A 220 17.10 2.35 1.98
CA LYS A 220 17.41 2.67 3.37
C LYS A 220 18.16 3.99 3.37
N LEU A 221 18.04 4.74 4.46
CA LEU A 221 18.90 5.90 4.63
C LEU A 221 20.32 5.44 5.03
N ALA A 222 21.33 6.02 4.41
CA ALA A 222 22.72 5.97 4.85
C ALA A 222 23.30 7.40 4.79
N GLY A 223 23.51 8.02 5.95
CA GLY A 223 23.89 9.44 6.02
C GLY A 223 22.74 10.33 5.53
N ASN A 224 23.00 11.17 4.52
CA ASN A 224 21.99 12.06 3.92
C ASN A 224 21.37 11.50 2.62
N ASN A 225 21.72 10.27 2.25
CA ASN A 225 21.30 9.64 1.01
C ASN A 225 20.40 8.43 1.27
N PHE A 226 19.44 8.23 0.40
CA PHE A 226 18.72 7.00 0.21
C PHE A 226 19.57 6.07 -0.64
N VAL A 227 19.93 4.91 -0.11
CA VAL A 227 20.77 3.92 -0.79
C VAL A 227 20.09 2.57 -0.91
N THR A 228 20.37 1.87 -2.00
CA THR A 228 19.91 0.50 -2.21
C THR A 228 20.75 -0.24 -3.23
N ILE A 229 20.52 -1.55 -3.34
CA ILE A 229 21.10 -2.40 -4.39
C ILE A 229 19.96 -3.15 -5.08
N LEU A 230 19.95 -3.08 -6.41
CA LEU A 230 19.10 -3.89 -7.28
C LEU A 230 19.94 -5.00 -7.89
N ASP A 231 19.57 -6.26 -7.63
CA ASP A 231 20.13 -7.39 -8.37
C ASP A 231 19.26 -7.67 -9.57
N ILE A 232 19.90 -7.73 -10.73
CA ILE A 232 19.26 -7.80 -12.03
C ILE A 232 19.76 -9.07 -12.71
N LYS A 233 18.83 -9.91 -13.16
CA LYS A 233 19.11 -11.09 -13.98
C LYS A 233 18.23 -11.05 -15.21
N LEU A 234 18.82 -11.21 -16.38
CA LEU A 234 18.11 -11.25 -17.65
C LEU A 234 18.62 -12.44 -18.45
N GLU A 235 17.71 -13.31 -18.86
CA GLU A 235 18.00 -14.43 -19.78
C GLU A 235 17.13 -14.31 -21.03
N ILE A 236 17.72 -14.56 -22.19
CA ILE A 236 17.02 -14.56 -23.48
C ILE A 236 17.11 -15.97 -24.05
N PHE A 237 15.96 -16.48 -24.47
CA PHE A 237 15.79 -17.79 -25.07
C PHE A 237 15.35 -17.66 -26.53
N ASP A 238 15.91 -18.51 -27.39
CA ASP A 238 15.43 -18.69 -28.75
C ASP A 238 14.09 -19.46 -28.80
N GLN A 239 13.53 -19.66 -30.00
CA GLN A 239 12.30 -20.43 -30.17
C GLN A 239 12.41 -21.91 -29.73
N GLY A 240 13.62 -22.48 -29.72
CA GLY A 240 13.88 -23.82 -29.22
C GLY A 240 14.00 -23.91 -27.70
N GLY A 241 13.92 -22.76 -27.00
CA GLY A 241 14.11 -22.68 -25.56
C GLY A 241 15.58 -22.73 -25.13
N GLN A 242 16.53 -22.66 -26.06
CA GLN A 242 17.95 -22.58 -25.73
C GLN A 242 18.29 -21.14 -25.34
N THR A 243 19.17 -20.99 -24.36
CA THR A 243 19.68 -19.68 -23.97
C THR A 243 20.50 -19.09 -25.12
N ALA A 244 20.00 -17.99 -25.69
CA ALA A 244 20.71 -17.19 -26.69
C ALA A 244 21.63 -16.15 -26.03
N TRP A 245 21.25 -15.62 -24.88
CA TRP A 245 22.02 -14.59 -24.18
C TRP A 245 21.65 -14.51 -22.68
N LYS A 246 22.61 -14.14 -21.82
CA LYS A 246 22.38 -13.91 -20.38
C LYS A 246 23.12 -12.67 -19.90
N HIS A 247 22.57 -12.03 -18.88
CA HIS A 247 23.20 -10.94 -18.17
C HIS A 247 22.80 -10.95 -16.71
N GLN A 248 23.75 -10.62 -15.85
CA GLN A 248 23.52 -10.47 -14.42
C GLN A 248 24.41 -9.36 -13.87
N GLU A 249 23.81 -8.42 -13.15
CA GLU A 249 24.53 -7.34 -12.48
C GLU A 249 23.85 -6.93 -11.17
N SER A 250 24.60 -6.21 -10.33
CA SER A 250 24.08 -5.55 -9.13
C SER A 250 24.27 -4.05 -9.29
N SER A 251 23.18 -3.30 -9.41
CA SER A 251 23.20 -1.84 -9.56
C SER A 251 23.03 -1.18 -8.19
N GLU A 252 24.05 -0.43 -7.78
CA GLU A 252 23.98 0.40 -6.57
C GLU A 252 23.33 1.73 -6.90
N LEU A 253 22.27 2.07 -6.16
CA LEU A 253 21.60 3.36 -6.30
C LEU A 253 21.84 4.17 -5.02
N SER A 254 22.21 5.44 -5.20
CA SER A 254 22.34 6.41 -4.12
C SER A 254 21.75 7.73 -4.57
N VAL A 255 20.72 8.18 -3.86
CA VAL A 255 19.96 9.40 -4.17
C VAL A 255 19.97 10.30 -2.95
N SER A 256 20.28 11.58 -3.10
CA SER A 256 20.18 12.50 -1.97
C SER A 256 18.73 12.70 -1.52
N ARG A 257 18.49 13.10 -0.27
CA ARG A 257 17.12 13.40 0.19
C ARG A 257 16.35 14.37 -0.70
N GLU A 258 17.01 15.44 -1.14
CA GLU A 258 16.41 16.47 -1.99
C GLU A 258 16.04 15.93 -3.38
N GLN A 259 16.85 15.03 -3.92
CA GLN A 259 16.58 14.37 -5.20
C GLN A 259 15.49 13.31 -5.05
N GLY A 260 15.45 12.59 -3.93
CA GLY A 260 14.50 11.51 -3.68
C GLY A 260 13.05 11.96 -3.88
N LEU A 261 12.68 13.12 -3.34
CA LEU A 261 11.33 13.69 -3.52
C LEU A 261 10.99 13.99 -4.98
N LYS A 262 11.97 14.44 -5.77
CA LYS A 262 11.78 14.75 -7.20
C LYS A 262 11.67 13.47 -8.04
N LEU A 263 12.35 12.41 -7.62
CA LEU A 263 12.39 11.15 -8.34
C LEU A 263 11.18 10.24 -8.08
N ILE A 264 10.30 10.55 -7.12
CA ILE A 264 9.16 9.68 -6.77
C ILE A 264 8.31 9.29 -8.00
N GLU A 265 8.07 10.22 -8.93
CA GLU A 265 7.29 9.96 -10.15
C GLU A 265 8.14 9.59 -11.37
N GLU A 266 9.46 9.57 -11.22
CA GLU A 266 10.39 9.24 -12.29
C GLU A 266 10.62 7.73 -12.41
N ILE A 267 11.20 7.33 -13.54
CA ILE A 267 11.53 5.94 -13.86
C ILE A 267 13.05 5.78 -13.90
N TYR A 268 13.55 4.75 -13.22
CA TYR A 268 14.89 4.24 -13.43
C TYR A 268 14.89 3.28 -14.61
N SER A 269 15.58 3.63 -15.69
CA SER A 269 15.67 2.81 -16.90
C SER A 269 17.06 2.23 -17.07
N LEU A 270 17.13 0.91 -17.25
CA LEU A 270 18.36 0.20 -17.62
C LEU A 270 18.22 -0.38 -19.03
N ALA A 271 19.08 0.06 -19.94
CA ALA A 271 19.13 -0.44 -21.32
C ALA A 271 20.26 -1.46 -21.48
N LEU A 272 19.90 -2.69 -21.79
CA LEU A 272 20.80 -3.81 -22.05
C LEU A 272 20.82 -4.10 -23.55
N LYS A 273 22.01 -4.32 -24.09
CA LYS A 273 22.27 -4.47 -25.53
C LYS A 273 22.68 -5.91 -25.82
N PRO A 274 21.73 -6.83 -26.02
CA PRO A 274 22.07 -8.22 -26.30
C PRO A 274 22.64 -8.34 -27.72
N ASP A 275 23.63 -9.21 -27.88
CA ASP A 275 24.20 -9.56 -29.19
C ASP A 275 23.46 -10.78 -29.72
N LEU A 276 22.49 -10.55 -30.61
CA LEU A 276 21.60 -11.57 -31.14
C LEU A 276 21.57 -11.52 -32.66
N GLN A 277 21.28 -12.65 -33.27
CA GLN A 277 20.96 -12.70 -34.70
C GLN A 277 19.50 -12.30 -34.92
N PRO A 278 19.10 -11.89 -36.13
CA PRO A 278 17.70 -11.61 -36.44
C PRO A 278 16.84 -12.84 -36.19
N GLY A 279 15.74 -12.69 -35.45
CA GLY A 279 14.94 -13.83 -35.01
C GLY A 279 13.89 -13.48 -33.97
N GLU A 280 13.10 -14.48 -33.58
CA GLU A 280 12.12 -14.35 -32.50
C GLU A 280 12.68 -14.93 -31.21
N TYR A 281 12.50 -14.20 -30.11
CA TYR A 281 13.09 -14.50 -28.82
C TYR A 281 12.11 -14.28 -27.68
N THR A 282 12.40 -14.90 -26.54
CA THR A 282 11.72 -14.65 -25.26
C THR A 282 12.75 -14.19 -24.24
N ALA A 283 12.59 -12.98 -23.71
CA ALA A 283 13.36 -12.48 -22.58
C ALA A 283 12.64 -12.75 -21.25
N GLN A 284 13.39 -13.17 -20.24
CA GLN A 284 12.95 -13.32 -18.86
C GLN A 284 13.85 -12.45 -17.97
N ALA A 285 13.28 -11.43 -17.34
CA ALA A 285 13.95 -10.57 -16.39
C ALA A 285 13.49 -10.91 -14.97
N GLU A 286 14.43 -11.04 -14.05
CA GLU A 286 14.20 -11.08 -12.60
C GLU A 286 14.95 -9.91 -11.97
N ILE A 287 14.22 -9.10 -11.19
CA ILE A 287 14.81 -8.00 -10.43
C ILE A 287 14.50 -8.25 -8.96
N SER A 288 15.53 -8.16 -8.12
CA SER A 288 15.36 -8.19 -6.68
C SER A 288 15.98 -6.96 -6.02
N ASN A 289 15.29 -6.44 -5.01
CA ASN A 289 15.77 -5.31 -4.25
C ASN A 289 16.32 -5.78 -2.90
N ARG A 290 17.63 -5.66 -2.70
CA ARG A 290 18.29 -6.11 -1.47
C ARG A 290 17.80 -5.36 -0.23
N THR A 291 17.44 -4.08 -0.38
CA THR A 291 16.85 -3.30 0.71
C THR A 291 15.35 -3.45 0.68
N GLY A 292 14.72 -3.54 1.85
CA GLY A 292 13.27 -3.69 1.93
C GLY A 292 12.78 -5.08 1.54
N GLY A 293 13.48 -5.83 0.68
CA GLY A 293 13.10 -7.15 0.20
C GLY A 293 11.95 -7.09 -0.82
N GLY A 294 12.05 -7.89 -1.86
CA GLY A 294 11.09 -7.93 -2.96
C GLY A 294 11.79 -8.41 -4.21
N SER A 295 11.24 -9.43 -4.86
CA SER A 295 11.68 -9.89 -6.18
C SER A 295 10.47 -9.92 -7.09
N SER A 296 10.69 -9.64 -8.36
CA SER A 296 9.65 -9.70 -9.39
C SER A 296 10.26 -10.22 -10.67
N GLN A 297 9.42 -10.89 -11.45
CA GLN A 297 9.80 -11.44 -12.74
C GLN A 297 8.88 -10.91 -13.84
N ARG A 298 9.46 -10.65 -15.02
CA ARG A 298 8.75 -10.29 -16.24
C ARG A 298 9.24 -11.14 -17.41
N ILE A 299 8.32 -11.44 -18.31
CA ILE A 299 8.60 -12.16 -19.55
C ILE A 299 8.15 -11.28 -20.71
N LEU A 300 8.98 -11.18 -21.74
CA LEU A 300 8.68 -10.45 -22.97
C LEU A 300 9.02 -11.32 -24.17
N LYS A 301 8.08 -11.49 -25.09
CA LYS A 301 8.36 -12.01 -26.43
C LYS A 301 8.67 -10.84 -27.35
N PHE A 302 9.73 -10.94 -28.15
CA PHE A 302 10.14 -9.87 -29.05
C PHE A 302 10.81 -10.45 -30.30
N LYS A 303 10.93 -9.60 -31.32
CA LYS A 303 11.64 -9.90 -32.57
C LYS A 303 12.85 -8.99 -32.66
N PHE A 304 14.04 -9.60 -32.70
CA PHE A 304 15.32 -8.94 -32.92
C PHE A 304 15.60 -8.84 -34.41
#